data_AF-R1EVD8-F1
#
_entry.id   AF-R1EVD8-F1
#
_cell.length_a   1.000
_cell.length_b   1.000
_cell.length_c   1.000
_cell.angle_alpha   90.00
_cell.angle_beta   90.00
_cell.angle_gamma   90.00
#
_symmetry.space_group_name_H-M   'P 1'
#
loop_
_entity.id
_entity.type
_entity.pdbx_description
1 polymer ?
#
loop_
_entity_poly.entity_id
_entity_poly.type
_entity_poly.pdbx_seq_one_letter_code
_entity_poly.pdbx_strand_id
1 'polypeptide(L)'
;MATETTTTTSTIPSPSSLRASLARDGFVHIPSLLSADQLSTLRSATAELTTAARAGAWPYIRTLPKQFPPWPSDPLHGIWGVQHLLHPANPSAGVFAASYFGDTVMGVCKSLLRAGDDELVMELYNLLVRPDAAFELRWHRDDVPADAAPADEVARLRAARGEPPVFAQWNLALFEDRSLVVVPGSHARARTEAERAAGPWEKEIEGMKVVVMQPGDCVFYDNNILHRGVYNVTNP
;
A
#
# COMPACT_ATOMS: atom_id res chain seq x y z
N MET A 1 -20.33 -35.63 3.67
CA MET A 1 -19.19 -34.93 4.28
C MET A 1 -19.42 -33.45 4.02
N ALA A 2 -20.01 -32.75 4.98
CA ALA A 2 -20.24 -31.32 4.85
C ALA A 2 -18.91 -30.61 5.15
N THR A 3 -18.42 -29.85 4.18
CA THR A 3 -17.22 -29.03 4.32
C THR A 3 -17.57 -27.89 5.28
N GLU A 4 -16.97 -27.88 6.46
CA GLU A 4 -17.04 -26.74 7.38
C GLU A 4 -16.34 -25.54 6.74
N THR A 5 -17.12 -24.58 6.27
CA THR A 5 -16.61 -23.26 5.91
C THR A 5 -16.30 -22.53 7.22
N THR A 6 -15.05 -22.58 7.67
CA THR A 6 -14.58 -21.79 8.82
C THR A 6 -14.55 -20.32 8.41
N THR A 7 -15.61 -19.58 8.73
CA THR A 7 -15.63 -18.12 8.61
C THR A 7 -14.72 -17.54 9.68
N THR A 8 -13.42 -17.36 9.38
CA THR A 8 -12.52 -16.60 10.25
C THR A 8 -12.93 -15.13 10.21
N THR A 9 -13.64 -14.69 11.24
CA THR A 9 -13.95 -13.28 11.45
C THR A 9 -12.66 -12.54 11.82
N SER A 10 -12.23 -11.57 11.01
CA SER A 10 -11.10 -10.71 11.36
C SER A 10 -11.37 -9.95 12.63
N THR A 11 -10.45 -10.05 13.59
CA THR A 11 -10.51 -9.27 14.82
C THR A 11 -9.59 -8.08 14.65
N ILE A 12 -10.16 -6.92 14.27
CA ILE A 12 -9.43 -5.67 14.19
C ILE A 12 -8.90 -5.33 15.60
N PRO A 13 -7.59 -5.09 15.78
CA PRO A 13 -7.03 -4.70 17.08
C PRO A 13 -7.69 -3.43 17.63
N SER A 14 -7.64 -3.24 18.95
CA SER A 14 -8.19 -2.03 19.56
C SER A 14 -7.52 -0.76 19.02
N PRO A 15 -8.21 0.40 18.99
CA PRO A 15 -7.62 1.63 18.48
C PRO A 15 -6.30 2.03 19.15
N SER A 16 -6.13 1.75 20.45
CA SER A 16 -4.88 1.99 21.16
C SER A 16 -3.76 1.05 20.69
N SER A 17 -4.07 -0.22 20.43
CA SER A 17 -3.12 -1.21 19.92
C SER A 17 -2.67 -0.89 18.50
N LEU A 18 -3.60 -0.48 17.63
CA LEU A 18 -3.30 -0.02 16.26
C LEU A 18 -2.31 1.14 16.28
N ARG A 19 -2.60 2.20 17.05
CA ARG A 19 -1.73 3.38 17.15
C ARG A 19 -0.38 3.07 17.82
N ALA A 20 -0.36 2.19 18.82
CA ALA A 20 0.89 1.78 19.45
C ALA A 20 1.80 1.02 18.48
N SER A 21 1.22 0.17 17.63
CA SER A 21 1.97 -0.56 16.60
C SER A 21 2.47 0.39 15.51
N LEU A 22 1.63 1.31 15.03
CA LEU A 22 2.04 2.33 14.08
C LEU A 22 3.18 3.20 14.63
N ALA A 23 3.09 3.67 15.87
CA ALA A 23 4.13 4.52 16.47
C ALA A 23 5.46 3.78 16.70
N ARG A 24 5.42 2.48 16.97
CA ARG A 24 6.62 1.67 17.20
C ARG A 24 7.27 1.27 15.88
N ASP A 25 6.49 0.70 14.97
CA ASP A 25 7.00 -0.01 13.80
C ASP A 25 6.87 0.82 12.51
N GLY A 26 6.02 1.85 12.49
CA GLY A 26 5.67 2.61 11.29
C GLY A 26 4.65 1.92 10.40
N PHE A 27 4.15 0.75 10.79
CA PHE A 27 3.09 0.04 10.10
C PHE A 27 2.29 -0.87 11.03
N VAL A 28 1.13 -1.32 10.55
CA VAL A 28 0.21 -2.24 11.21
C VAL A 28 -0.31 -3.23 10.18
N HIS A 29 -0.13 -4.53 10.42
CA HIS A 29 -0.67 -5.60 9.58
C HIS A 29 -1.93 -6.18 10.24
N ILE A 30 -3.03 -6.22 9.49
CA ILE A 30 -4.33 -6.74 9.92
C ILE A 30 -4.69 -7.94 9.02
N PRO A 31 -4.66 -9.17 9.57
CA PRO A 31 -5.02 -10.35 8.81
C PRO A 31 -6.51 -10.40 8.44
N SER A 32 -6.78 -10.91 7.24
CA SER A 32 -8.12 -11.23 6.72
C SER A 32 -9.15 -10.11 6.88
N LEU A 33 -8.73 -8.85 6.73
CA LEU A 33 -9.58 -7.67 6.92
C LEU A 33 -10.86 -7.74 6.06
N LEU A 34 -10.79 -8.33 4.87
CA LEU A 34 -11.96 -8.60 4.04
C LEU A 34 -12.54 -10.00 4.23
N SER A 35 -13.86 -10.11 4.08
CA SER A 35 -14.52 -11.40 3.93
C SER A 35 -14.14 -12.09 2.61
N ALA A 36 -14.34 -13.41 2.56
CA ALA A 36 -14.10 -14.18 1.33
C ALA A 36 -14.92 -13.67 0.13
N ASP A 37 -16.16 -13.24 0.36
CA ASP A 37 -17.03 -12.70 -0.69
C ASP A 37 -16.57 -11.33 -1.18
N GLN A 38 -16.15 -10.44 -0.27
CA GLN A 38 -15.57 -9.14 -0.62
C GLN A 38 -14.30 -9.32 -1.44
N LEU A 39 -13.42 -10.24 -1.01
CA LEU A 39 -12.19 -10.59 -1.71
C LEU A 39 -12.47 -11.14 -3.12
N SER A 40 -13.42 -12.09 -3.24
CA SER A 40 -13.81 -12.66 -4.54
C SER A 40 -14.37 -11.59 -5.48
N THR A 41 -15.22 -10.69 -4.96
CA THR A 41 -15.81 -9.60 -5.74
C THR A 41 -14.73 -8.63 -6.26
N LEU A 42 -13.79 -8.23 -5.40
CA LEU A 42 -12.69 -7.36 -5.80
C LEU A 42 -11.73 -8.03 -6.79
N ARG A 43 -11.46 -9.33 -6.65
CA ARG A 43 -10.64 -10.08 -7.62
C ARG A 43 -11.26 -10.05 -9.01
N SER A 44 -12.56 -10.28 -9.14
CA SER A 44 -13.25 -10.21 -10.44
C SER A 44 -13.15 -8.81 -11.04
N ALA A 45 -13.50 -7.77 -10.27
CA ALA A 45 -13.47 -6.38 -10.74
C ALA A 45 -12.05 -5.92 -11.15
N THR A 46 -11.03 -6.31 -10.39
CA THR A 46 -9.63 -5.97 -10.69
C THR A 46 -9.08 -6.74 -11.88
N ALA A 47 -9.46 -8.01 -12.06
CA ALA A 47 -9.06 -8.81 -13.22
C ALA A 47 -9.60 -8.22 -14.53
N GLU A 48 -10.87 -7.84 -14.55
CA GLU A 48 -11.50 -7.19 -15.71
C GLU A 48 -10.80 -5.87 -16.06
N LEU A 49 -10.63 -4.98 -15.08
CA LEU A 49 -10.02 -3.67 -15.33
C LEU A 49 -8.53 -3.79 -15.71
N THR A 50 -7.79 -4.73 -15.10
CA THR A 50 -6.40 -5.01 -15.47
C THR A 50 -6.30 -5.55 -16.90
N THR A 51 -7.24 -6.40 -17.31
CA THR A 51 -7.31 -6.91 -18.69
C THR A 51 -7.56 -5.77 -19.67
N ALA A 52 -8.52 -4.90 -19.39
CA ALA A 52 -8.79 -3.72 -20.21
C ALA A 52 -7.58 -2.78 -20.31
N ALA A 53 -6.89 -2.54 -19.19
CA ALA A 53 -5.67 -1.72 -19.13
C ALA A 53 -4.54 -2.31 -19.99
N ARG A 54 -4.27 -3.61 -19.86
CA ARG A 54 -3.26 -4.31 -20.67
C ARG A 54 -3.61 -4.31 -22.17
N ALA A 55 -4.90 -4.31 -22.51
CA ALA A 55 -5.38 -4.20 -23.89
C ALA A 55 -5.41 -2.76 -24.44
N GLY A 56 -5.04 -1.75 -23.64
CA GLY A 56 -5.09 -0.34 -24.04
C GLY A 56 -6.49 0.28 -24.03
N ALA A 57 -7.50 -0.43 -23.54
CA ALA A 57 -8.88 0.04 -23.41
C ALA A 57 -9.11 0.89 -22.14
N TRP A 58 -8.11 0.96 -21.24
CA TRP A 58 -8.11 1.82 -20.07
C TRP A 58 -6.82 2.63 -19.99
N PRO A 59 -6.84 3.97 -20.19
CA PRO A 59 -5.62 4.77 -20.35
C PRO A 59 -4.95 5.17 -19.03
N TYR A 60 -5.61 4.98 -17.89
CA TYR A 60 -5.12 5.41 -16.59
C TYR A 60 -4.26 4.30 -15.96
N ILE A 61 -2.97 4.27 -16.33
CA ILE A 61 -2.06 3.17 -15.99
C ILE A 61 -0.71 3.67 -15.48
N ARG A 62 -0.03 2.83 -14.70
CA ARG A 62 1.39 2.98 -14.35
C ARG A 62 2.21 2.07 -15.25
N THR A 63 2.97 2.66 -16.16
CA THR A 63 3.73 1.95 -17.19
C THR A 63 5.16 1.65 -16.77
N LEU A 64 5.69 0.55 -17.28
CA LEU A 64 7.10 0.20 -17.12
C LEU A 64 7.99 0.95 -18.13
N PRO A 65 9.25 1.24 -17.79
CA PRO A 65 9.93 0.97 -16.50
C PRO A 65 9.79 2.14 -15.50
N LYS A 66 8.79 3.02 -15.67
CA LYS A 66 8.70 4.27 -14.91
C LYS A 66 8.11 4.05 -13.51
N GLN A 67 8.89 4.39 -12.47
CA GLN A 67 8.52 4.20 -11.06
C GLN A 67 7.59 5.26 -10.47
N PHE A 68 7.71 6.51 -10.93
CA PHE A 68 6.99 7.66 -10.35
C PHE A 68 6.27 8.44 -11.45
N PRO A 69 5.16 9.12 -11.14
CA PRO A 69 4.38 9.86 -12.13
C PRO A 69 5.18 11.01 -12.78
N PRO A 70 4.71 11.58 -13.89
CA PRO A 70 3.52 11.18 -14.66
C PRO A 70 3.79 9.98 -15.57
N TRP A 71 2.89 9.00 -15.62
CA TRP A 71 3.01 7.84 -16.52
C TRP A 71 2.35 8.12 -17.87
N PRO A 72 2.93 7.65 -19.00
CA PRO A 72 2.20 7.59 -20.28
C PRO A 72 1.05 6.57 -20.20
N SER A 73 0.11 6.67 -21.15
CA SER A 73 -1.06 5.81 -21.26
C SER A 73 -0.90 4.60 -22.20
N ASP A 74 0.31 4.37 -22.74
CA ASP A 74 0.60 3.24 -23.63
C ASP A 74 1.12 2.03 -22.83
N PRO A 75 0.40 0.89 -22.82
CA PRO A 75 0.80 -0.31 -22.08
C PRO A 75 1.85 -1.17 -22.82
N LEU A 76 2.40 -0.76 -23.97
CA LEU A 76 3.28 -1.57 -24.82
C LEU A 76 4.43 -2.26 -24.08
N HIS A 77 5.05 -1.58 -23.10
CA HIS A 77 6.16 -2.10 -22.32
C HIS A 77 5.74 -2.81 -21.02
N GLY A 78 4.44 -2.99 -20.82
CA GLY A 78 3.84 -3.53 -19.61
C GLY A 78 3.46 -2.46 -18.60
N ILE A 79 2.70 -2.89 -17.60
CA ILE A 79 2.18 -2.05 -16.52
C ILE A 79 2.47 -2.69 -15.17
N TRP A 80 2.58 -1.85 -14.15
CA TRP A 80 2.68 -2.28 -12.74
C TRP A 80 1.60 -1.64 -11.86
N GLY A 81 0.68 -0.89 -12.46
CA GLY A 81 -0.50 -0.39 -11.77
C GLY A 81 -1.59 0.09 -12.72
N VAL A 82 -2.80 0.13 -12.19
CA VAL A 82 -4.00 0.68 -12.82
C VAL A 82 -4.57 1.75 -11.89
N GLN A 83 -5.00 2.85 -12.46
CA GLN A 83 -5.44 4.02 -11.73
C GLN A 83 -6.90 4.36 -12.05
N HIS A 84 -7.43 5.37 -11.36
CA HIS A 84 -8.77 5.90 -11.61
C HIS A 84 -9.89 4.86 -11.39
N LEU A 85 -9.75 4.01 -10.36
CA LEU A 85 -10.69 2.91 -10.08
C LEU A 85 -12.14 3.38 -9.89
N LEU A 86 -12.35 4.62 -9.45
CA LEU A 86 -13.66 5.22 -9.21
C LEU A 86 -14.19 6.05 -10.40
N HIS A 87 -13.51 6.02 -11.54
CA HIS A 87 -13.91 6.82 -12.69
C HIS A 87 -15.28 6.37 -13.24
N PRO A 88 -16.19 7.27 -13.62
CA PRO A 88 -17.56 6.91 -14.03
C PRO A 88 -17.65 5.93 -15.21
N ALA A 89 -16.64 5.93 -16.08
CA ALA A 89 -16.57 4.99 -17.20
C ALA A 89 -16.11 3.58 -16.81
N ASN A 90 -15.68 3.35 -15.56
CA ASN A 90 -15.37 2.01 -15.07
C ASN A 90 -16.67 1.31 -14.64
N PRO A 91 -17.09 0.21 -15.30
CA PRO A 91 -18.31 -0.51 -14.94
C PRO A 91 -18.32 -1.02 -13.50
N SER A 92 -17.13 -1.29 -12.95
CA SER A 92 -16.94 -1.78 -11.58
C SER A 92 -16.67 -0.67 -10.56
N ALA A 93 -16.85 0.61 -10.92
CA ALA A 93 -16.61 1.74 -10.02
C ALA A 93 -17.36 1.62 -8.68
N GLY A 94 -18.61 1.11 -8.70
CA GLY A 94 -19.39 0.87 -7.49
C GLY A 94 -18.77 -0.17 -6.54
N VAL A 95 -18.14 -1.21 -7.09
CA VAL A 95 -17.41 -2.22 -6.29
C VAL A 95 -16.19 -1.59 -5.62
N PHE A 96 -15.42 -0.80 -6.37
CA PHE A 96 -14.26 -0.08 -5.84
C PHE A 96 -14.66 0.99 -4.81
N ALA A 97 -15.80 1.66 -5.00
CA ALA A 97 -16.32 2.61 -4.04
C ALA A 97 -16.70 1.91 -2.73
N ALA A 98 -17.38 0.76 -2.81
CA ALA A 98 -17.77 -0.01 -1.63
C ALA A 98 -16.55 -0.51 -0.82
N SER A 99 -15.43 -0.83 -1.46
CA SER A 99 -14.20 -1.19 -0.74
C SER A 99 -13.46 0.03 -0.18
N TYR A 100 -13.38 1.13 -0.93
CA TYR A 100 -12.62 2.32 -0.54
C TYR A 100 -13.30 3.12 0.56
N PHE A 101 -14.63 3.25 0.50
CA PHE A 101 -15.46 3.97 1.47
C PHE A 101 -16.16 3.04 2.48
N GLY A 102 -15.80 1.75 2.50
CA GLY A 102 -16.40 0.78 3.41
C GLY A 102 -15.89 0.94 4.85
N ASP A 103 -16.78 0.73 5.83
CA ASP A 103 -16.47 0.83 7.27
C ASP A 103 -15.29 -0.04 7.71
N THR A 104 -15.06 -1.16 7.03
CA THR A 104 -13.94 -2.06 7.32
C THR A 104 -12.59 -1.35 7.19
N VAL A 105 -12.36 -0.61 6.10
CA VAL A 105 -11.10 0.11 5.87
C VAL A 105 -11.16 1.47 6.57
N MET A 106 -12.25 2.21 6.39
CA MET A 106 -12.41 3.54 6.99
C MET A 106 -12.36 3.51 8.51
N GLY A 107 -12.91 2.47 9.16
CA GLY A 107 -12.87 2.30 10.61
C GLY A 107 -11.44 2.19 11.15
N VAL A 108 -10.54 1.53 10.41
CA VAL A 108 -9.11 1.47 10.76
C VAL A 108 -8.46 2.83 10.56
N CYS A 109 -8.71 3.51 9.43
CA CYS A 109 -8.21 4.86 9.18
C CYS A 109 -8.64 5.84 10.29
N LYS A 110 -9.94 5.88 10.64
CA LYS A 110 -10.49 6.68 11.74
C LYS A 110 -9.79 6.37 13.07
N SER A 111 -9.55 5.09 13.35
CA SER A 111 -8.86 4.66 14.57
C SER A 111 -7.41 5.11 14.64
N LEU A 112 -6.68 5.04 13.52
CA LEU A 112 -5.28 5.47 13.42
C LEU A 112 -5.15 6.99 13.53
N LEU A 113 -5.98 7.72 12.79
CA LEU A 113 -5.92 9.18 12.68
C LEU A 113 -6.67 9.93 13.80
N ARG A 114 -7.46 9.22 14.60
CA ARG A 114 -8.36 9.81 15.61
C ARG A 114 -9.34 10.79 14.99
N ALA A 115 -9.87 10.42 13.84
CA ALA A 115 -10.77 11.24 13.02
C ALA A 115 -12.18 10.63 12.96
N GLY A 116 -13.18 11.49 12.81
CA GLY A 116 -14.55 11.13 12.43
C GLY A 116 -14.75 11.08 10.92
N ASP A 117 -15.97 10.74 10.48
CA ASP A 117 -16.31 10.63 9.07
C ASP A 117 -16.18 11.96 8.31
N ASP A 118 -16.57 13.08 8.95
CA ASP A 118 -16.52 14.42 8.35
C ASP A 118 -15.09 15.02 8.31
N GLU A 119 -14.11 14.34 8.91
CA GLU A 119 -12.71 14.79 8.97
C GLU A 119 -11.80 14.03 7.98
N LEU A 120 -12.24 12.88 7.47
CA LEU A 120 -11.46 12.08 6.53
C LEU A 120 -11.60 12.60 5.10
N VAL A 121 -10.46 12.95 4.51
CA VAL A 121 -10.35 13.22 3.07
C VAL A 121 -9.72 12.03 2.40
N MET A 122 -10.46 11.43 1.46
CA MET A 122 -9.98 10.29 0.70
C MET A 122 -9.22 10.79 -0.53
N GLU A 123 -7.95 10.42 -0.63
CA GLU A 123 -7.06 10.88 -1.71
C GLU A 123 -6.94 9.82 -2.81
N LEU A 124 -5.90 8.99 -2.71
CA LEU A 124 -5.42 8.17 -3.81
C LEU A 124 -5.84 6.71 -3.64
N TYR A 125 -6.65 6.20 -4.59
CA TYR A 125 -6.96 4.78 -4.70
C TYR A 125 -6.47 4.21 -6.02
N ASN A 126 -5.40 3.40 -5.95
CA ASN A 126 -4.82 2.74 -7.12
C ASN A 126 -4.77 1.23 -6.90
N LEU A 127 -4.80 0.51 -8.01
CA LEU A 127 -4.54 -0.92 -8.07
C LEU A 127 -3.08 -1.13 -8.47
N LEU A 128 -2.32 -1.84 -7.66
CA LEU A 128 -1.01 -2.35 -8.06
C LEU A 128 -1.21 -3.70 -8.75
N VAL A 129 -0.55 -3.92 -9.89
CA VAL A 129 -0.64 -5.17 -10.64
C VAL A 129 0.74 -5.73 -10.88
N ARG A 130 0.86 -7.07 -10.86
CA ARG A 130 2.13 -7.72 -11.12
C ARG A 130 2.60 -7.42 -12.55
N PRO A 131 3.79 -6.84 -12.74
CA PRO A 131 4.40 -6.70 -14.06
C PRO A 131 4.84 -8.06 -14.63
N ASP A 132 4.97 -8.14 -15.96
CA ASP A 132 5.35 -9.38 -16.65
C ASP A 132 6.85 -9.69 -16.56
N ALA A 133 7.65 -8.71 -16.13
CA ALA A 133 9.07 -8.84 -15.85
C ALA A 133 9.38 -8.36 -14.42
N ALA A 134 10.57 -8.73 -13.92
CA ALA A 134 11.03 -8.25 -12.62
C ALA A 134 11.10 -6.73 -12.63
N PHE A 135 10.55 -6.10 -11.60
CA PHE A 135 10.49 -4.66 -11.46
C PHE A 135 10.58 -4.29 -9.99
N GLU A 136 11.21 -3.17 -9.70
CA GLU A 136 11.36 -2.69 -8.34
C GLU A 136 11.33 -1.17 -8.32
N LEU A 137 10.90 -0.62 -7.19
CA LEU A 137 11.09 0.77 -6.84
C LEU A 137 12.37 0.89 -6.02
N ARG A 138 13.03 2.04 -6.14
CA ARG A 138 14.15 2.43 -5.28
C ARG A 138 13.66 2.62 -3.84
N TRP A 139 14.57 2.51 -2.86
CA TRP A 139 14.27 2.93 -1.49
C TRP A 139 13.83 4.39 -1.46
N HIS A 140 12.68 4.66 -0.85
CA HIS A 140 12.12 6.01 -0.77
C HIS A 140 11.26 6.20 0.47
N ARG A 141 10.93 7.47 0.69
CA ARG A 141 9.83 7.94 1.55
C ARG A 141 8.95 8.79 0.63
N ASP A 142 7.65 8.84 0.88
CA ASP A 142 6.74 9.50 -0.07
C ASP A 142 6.92 11.04 -0.12
N ASP A 143 7.20 11.69 1.01
CA ASP A 143 7.29 13.16 1.11
C ASP A 143 8.69 13.67 1.52
N VAL A 144 9.67 12.78 1.58
CA VAL A 144 11.04 13.13 2.00
C VAL A 144 12.05 12.66 0.95
N PRO A 145 12.70 13.61 0.24
CA PRO A 145 13.74 13.30 -0.75
C PRO A 145 14.86 12.41 -0.19
N ALA A 146 15.48 11.64 -1.07
CA ALA A 146 16.56 10.71 -0.68
C ALA A 146 17.82 11.44 -0.22
N ASP A 147 18.07 12.64 -0.74
CA ASP A 147 19.20 13.52 -0.47
C ASP A 147 18.93 14.55 0.66
N ALA A 148 17.76 14.50 1.30
CA ALA A 148 17.42 15.40 2.39
C ALA A 148 18.42 15.26 3.56
N ALA A 149 18.84 16.40 4.13
CA ALA A 149 19.70 16.41 5.30
C ALA A 149 18.96 15.81 6.52
N PRO A 150 19.67 15.24 7.51
CA PRO A 150 19.03 14.64 8.69
C PRO A 150 18.04 15.56 9.41
N ALA A 151 18.38 16.84 9.56
CA ALA A 151 17.50 17.83 10.19
C ALA A 151 16.22 18.05 9.38
N ASP A 152 16.32 18.10 8.05
CA ASP A 152 15.17 18.28 7.15
C ASP A 152 14.25 17.06 7.14
N GLU A 153 14.82 15.85 7.26
CA GLU A 153 14.01 14.64 7.45
C GLU A 153 13.20 14.75 8.74
N VAL A 154 13.83 14.99 9.88
CA VAL A 154 13.13 15.12 11.18
C VAL A 154 12.07 16.23 11.14
N ALA A 155 12.38 17.35 10.48
CA ALA A 155 11.43 18.45 10.32
C ALA A 155 10.18 18.07 9.49
N ARG A 156 10.26 17.06 8.62
CA ARG A 156 9.11 16.53 7.85
C ARG A 156 8.42 15.36 8.54
N LEU A 157 9.16 14.50 9.22
CA LEU A 157 8.64 13.31 9.91
C LEU A 157 7.84 13.67 11.17
N ARG A 158 6.51 13.56 11.09
CA ARG A 158 5.60 13.89 12.22
C ARG A 158 5.91 13.06 13.47
N ALA A 159 6.11 11.75 13.29
CA ALA A 159 6.44 10.85 14.39
C ALA A 159 7.76 11.23 15.09
N ALA A 160 8.78 11.68 14.33
CA ALA A 160 10.04 12.15 14.90
C ALA A 160 9.88 13.42 15.77
N ARG A 161 8.82 14.21 15.51
CA ARG A 161 8.46 15.39 16.29
C ARG A 161 7.45 15.11 17.41
N GLY A 162 7.07 13.84 17.61
CA GLY A 162 6.04 13.45 18.59
C GLY A 162 4.63 13.90 18.20
N GLU A 163 4.40 14.22 16.93
CA GLU A 163 3.10 14.66 16.42
C GLU A 163 2.27 13.45 15.95
N PRO A 164 0.94 13.51 16.08
CA PRO A 164 0.07 12.43 15.61
C PRO A 164 0.13 12.29 14.07
N PRO A 165 -0.10 11.07 13.54
CA PRO A 165 -0.21 10.85 12.11
C PRO A 165 -1.45 11.56 11.56
N VAL A 166 -1.34 12.07 10.34
CA VAL A 166 -2.44 12.72 9.60
C VAL A 166 -2.75 12.02 8.27
N PHE A 167 -2.01 10.96 7.95
CA PHE A 167 -2.19 10.12 6.78
C PHE A 167 -2.28 8.66 7.20
N ALA A 168 -3.18 7.90 6.56
CA ALA A 168 -3.30 6.46 6.71
C ALA A 168 -3.17 5.83 5.32
N GLN A 169 -1.93 5.55 4.91
CA GLN A 169 -1.66 4.81 3.67
C GLN A 169 -1.86 3.33 3.93
N TRP A 170 -2.39 2.60 2.96
CA TRP A 170 -2.62 1.18 3.10
C TRP A 170 -2.49 0.40 1.80
N ASN A 171 -2.06 -0.85 1.91
CA ASN A 171 -2.08 -1.84 0.85
C ASN A 171 -2.94 -3.02 1.29
N LEU A 172 -3.91 -3.37 0.46
CA LEU A 172 -4.79 -4.52 0.64
C LEU A 172 -4.36 -5.63 -0.32
N ALA A 173 -4.05 -6.81 0.21
CA ALA A 173 -3.59 -7.94 -0.58
C ALA A 173 -4.80 -8.68 -1.19
N LEU A 174 -4.93 -8.66 -2.51
CA LEU A 174 -5.92 -9.48 -3.22
C LEU A 174 -5.41 -10.90 -3.50
N PHE A 175 -4.10 -11.09 -3.52
CA PHE A 175 -3.40 -12.37 -3.66
C PHE A 175 -2.35 -12.47 -2.56
N GLU A 176 -1.59 -13.57 -2.50
CA GLU A 176 -0.39 -13.54 -1.65
C GLU A 176 0.49 -12.39 -2.13
N ASP A 177 0.90 -11.51 -1.21
CA ASP A 177 1.72 -10.36 -1.55
C ASP A 177 2.97 -10.32 -0.66
N ARG A 178 4.10 -10.07 -1.32
CA ARG A 178 5.42 -9.90 -0.70
C ARG A 178 6.13 -8.70 -1.31
N SER A 179 5.37 -7.78 -1.89
CA SER A 179 5.91 -6.71 -2.72
C SER A 179 6.41 -5.54 -1.89
N LEU A 180 5.80 -5.28 -0.73
CA LEU A 180 6.21 -4.21 0.17
C LEU A 180 7.38 -4.63 1.05
N VAL A 181 8.48 -3.90 0.95
CA VAL A 181 9.64 -4.01 1.85
C VAL A 181 9.81 -2.69 2.60
N VAL A 182 9.94 -2.77 3.93
CA VAL A 182 10.02 -1.60 4.82
C VAL A 182 11.22 -1.67 5.75
N VAL A 183 11.65 -0.54 6.31
CA VAL A 183 12.50 -0.52 7.51
C VAL A 183 11.66 -0.07 8.70
N PRO A 184 11.28 -0.98 9.62
CA PRO A 184 10.46 -0.64 10.77
C PRO A 184 11.08 0.47 11.64
N GLY A 185 10.24 1.35 12.15
CA GLY A 185 10.65 2.48 13.00
C GLY A 185 11.30 3.66 12.25
N SER A 186 11.63 3.51 10.96
CA SER A 186 12.29 4.57 10.19
C SER A 186 11.43 5.83 9.99
N HIS A 187 10.09 5.70 10.03
CA HIS A 187 9.15 6.83 10.01
C HIS A 187 9.37 7.86 11.16
N ALA A 188 9.99 7.46 12.27
CA ALA A 188 10.17 8.29 13.46
C ALA A 188 11.59 8.87 13.64
N ARG A 189 12.46 8.72 12.63
CA ARG A 189 13.84 9.20 12.68
C ARG A 189 14.38 9.53 11.29
N ALA A 190 15.43 10.35 11.23
CA ALA A 190 16.20 10.50 10.00
C ALA A 190 16.81 9.15 9.56
N ARG A 191 17.16 9.03 8.27
CA ARG A 191 17.95 7.89 7.79
C ARG A 191 19.27 7.77 8.56
N THR A 192 19.65 6.54 8.91
CA THR A 192 20.97 6.23 9.50
C THR A 192 22.07 6.44 8.47
N GLU A 193 23.33 6.49 8.92
CA GLU A 193 24.47 6.61 8.00
C GLU A 193 24.56 5.39 7.05
N ALA A 194 24.29 4.19 7.55
CA ALA A 194 24.22 2.97 6.73
C ALA A 194 23.12 3.04 5.67
N GLU A 195 21.91 3.50 6.02
CA GLU A 195 20.81 3.66 5.06
C GLU A 195 21.09 4.74 4.01
N ARG A 196 21.88 5.77 4.35
CA ARG A 196 22.30 6.81 3.40
C ARG A 196 23.41 6.33 2.48
N ALA A 197 24.31 5.51 3.00
CA ALA A 197 25.41 4.91 2.22
C ALA A 197 24.92 3.80 1.28
N ALA A 198 23.77 3.17 1.60
CA ALA A 198 23.16 2.16 0.76
C ALA A 198 22.79 2.73 -0.63
N GLY A 199 23.04 1.95 -1.67
CA GLY A 199 22.63 2.31 -3.02
C GLY A 199 21.09 2.43 -3.13
N PRO A 200 20.57 3.19 -4.10
CA PRO A 200 19.12 3.36 -4.27
C PRO A 200 18.36 2.05 -4.50
N TRP A 201 19.08 1.02 -4.98
CA TRP A 201 18.58 -0.30 -5.32
C TRP A 201 19.10 -1.41 -4.40
N GLU A 202 19.79 -1.04 -3.31
CA GLU A 202 20.39 -2.00 -2.40
C GLU A 202 19.36 -3.04 -1.96
N LYS A 203 19.68 -4.32 -2.14
CA LYS A 203 18.70 -5.39 -1.96
C LYS A 203 18.36 -5.56 -0.49
N GLU A 204 19.37 -5.42 0.36
CA GLU A 204 19.25 -5.56 1.80
C GLU A 204 19.85 -4.35 2.48
N ILE A 205 19.04 -3.65 3.27
CA ILE A 205 19.52 -2.63 4.21
C ILE A 205 19.23 -3.10 5.63
N GLU A 206 20.05 -2.62 6.57
CA GLU A 206 19.95 -3.04 7.97
C GLU A 206 18.53 -2.84 8.51
N GLY A 207 17.99 -3.89 9.15
CA GLY A 207 16.67 -3.86 9.76
C GLY A 207 15.49 -3.90 8.78
N MET A 208 15.72 -4.07 7.47
CA MET A 208 14.61 -4.21 6.55
C MET A 208 13.74 -5.44 6.83
N LYS A 209 12.48 -5.37 6.44
CA LYS A 209 11.51 -6.45 6.54
C LYS A 209 10.65 -6.50 5.28
N VAL A 210 10.51 -7.71 4.72
CA VAL A 210 9.48 -8.01 3.72
C VAL A 210 8.14 -8.18 4.44
N VAL A 211 7.14 -7.39 4.06
CA VAL A 211 5.77 -7.54 4.56
C VAL A 211 5.10 -8.65 3.77
N VAL A 212 4.81 -9.77 4.42
CA VAL A 212 4.13 -10.92 3.81
C VAL A 212 2.65 -10.84 4.17
N MET A 213 1.81 -10.75 3.15
CA MET A 213 0.36 -10.64 3.30
C MET A 213 -0.33 -11.81 2.61
N GLN A 214 -1.30 -12.40 3.31
CA GLN A 214 -2.23 -13.37 2.73
C GLN A 214 -3.40 -12.65 2.05
N PRO A 215 -4.13 -13.30 1.14
CA PRO A 215 -5.31 -12.69 0.53
C PRO A 215 -6.33 -12.21 1.57
N GLY A 216 -6.76 -10.97 1.44
CA GLY A 216 -7.67 -10.29 2.36
C GLY A 216 -6.95 -9.54 3.50
N ASP A 217 -5.65 -9.75 3.69
CA ASP A 217 -4.87 -8.97 4.65
C ASP A 217 -4.71 -7.53 4.17
N CYS A 218 -4.59 -6.60 5.13
CA CYS A 218 -4.28 -5.22 4.86
C CYS A 218 -3.14 -4.74 5.75
N VAL A 219 -2.20 -3.99 5.17
CA VAL A 219 -1.17 -3.27 5.92
C VAL A 219 -1.45 -1.78 5.83
N PHE A 220 -1.49 -1.11 6.98
CA PHE A 220 -1.55 0.33 7.11
C PHE A 220 -0.18 0.83 7.53
N TYR A 221 0.33 1.90 6.94
CA TYR A 221 1.68 2.38 7.23
C TYR A 221 1.82 3.89 7.11
N ASP A 222 2.80 4.43 7.81
CA ASP A 222 3.20 5.83 7.69
C ASP A 222 3.82 6.02 6.30
N ASN A 223 3.34 7.01 5.54
CA ASN A 223 3.80 7.26 4.17
C ASN A 223 5.30 7.60 4.07
N ASN A 224 5.90 8.00 5.19
CA ASN A 224 7.32 8.24 5.30
C ASN A 224 8.10 7.12 5.98
N ILE A 225 7.53 5.94 6.22
CA ILE A 225 8.38 4.77 6.49
C ILE A 225 9.32 4.56 5.29
N LEU A 226 10.61 4.34 5.53
CA LEU A 226 11.54 4.00 4.46
C LEU A 226 11.13 2.66 3.86
N HIS A 227 10.77 2.66 2.58
CA HIS A 227 10.21 1.48 1.93
C HIS A 227 10.54 1.40 0.43
N ARG A 228 10.22 0.25 -0.15
CA ARG A 228 10.26 0.00 -1.59
C ARG A 228 9.26 -1.09 -1.99
N GLY A 229 8.84 -1.05 -3.26
CA GLY A 229 8.08 -2.12 -3.90
C GLY A 229 8.99 -3.03 -4.72
N VAL A 230 8.87 -4.35 -4.57
CA VAL A 230 9.65 -5.35 -5.31
C VAL A 230 8.71 -6.38 -5.91
N TYR A 231 8.77 -6.54 -7.23
CA TYR A 231 7.93 -7.46 -7.98
C TYR A 231 8.81 -8.51 -8.65
N ASN A 232 8.78 -9.72 -8.12
CA ASN A 232 9.51 -10.87 -8.66
C ASN A 232 8.58 -11.74 -9.51
N VAL A 233 9.07 -12.19 -10.66
CA VAL A 233 8.34 -13.07 -11.58
C VAL A 233 8.16 -14.51 -11.06
N THR A 234 8.85 -14.89 -9.98
CA THR A 234 8.86 -16.26 -9.43
C THR A 234 7.98 -16.47 -8.21
N ASN A 235 7.37 -15.42 -7.64
CA ASN A 235 6.40 -15.59 -6.57
C ASN A 235 4.99 -15.57 -7.17
N PRO A 236 4.19 -16.64 -6.99
CA PRO A 236 2.82 -16.72 -7.48
C PRO A 236 1.90 -15.67 -6.85
#